data_AF-A0A1S9UCE1-F1
#
_entry.id   AF-A0A1S9UCE1-F1
#
_cell.length_a   1.000
_cell.length_b   1.000
_cell.length_c   1.000
_cell.angle_alpha   90.00
_cell.angle_beta   90.00
_cell.angle_gamma   90.00
#
_symmetry.space_group_name_H-M   'P 1'
#
loop_
_entity.id
_entity.type
_entity.pdbx_description
1 polymer ?
#
loop_
_entity_poly.entity_id
_entity_poly.type
_entity_poly.pdbx_seq_one_letter_code
_entity_poly.pdbx_strand_id
1 'polypeptide(L)'
;MKFVIRDLVHQLCTKHNTTNPYELADYLKINVLTWDLHEEINGYYKYEKRSRFIVINNNLSPSMQRTVCAHELGHAVLHTHANTPFLRKNTFFSVDKLEIEANTFAALLLIDKKTIQPGDTKACIAYKNNIPVELLEFYKPC
;
A
#
# COMPACT_ATOMS: atom_id res chain seq x y z
N MET A 1 1.62 17.58 -2.86
CA MET A 1 1.69 16.13 -3.12
C MET A 1 1.12 15.30 -1.98
N LYS A 2 1.73 15.25 -0.78
CA LYS A 2 1.21 14.45 0.35
C LYS A 2 -0.22 14.80 0.78
N PHE A 3 -0.57 16.08 0.80
CA PHE A 3 -1.94 16.55 1.08
C PHE A 3 -2.96 15.97 0.09
N VAL A 4 -2.63 15.98 -1.20
CA VAL A 4 -3.48 15.43 -2.27
C VAL A 4 -3.69 13.93 -2.12
N ILE A 5 -2.64 13.16 -1.79
CA ILE A 5 -2.76 11.71 -1.56
C ILE A 5 -3.63 11.43 -0.33
N ARG A 6 -3.50 12.22 0.74
CA ARG A 6 -4.33 12.09 1.94
C ARG A 6 -5.80 12.31 1.64
N ASP A 7 -6.14 13.37 0.94
CA ASP A 7 -7.52 13.67 0.56
C ASP A 7 -8.09 12.57 -0.33
N LEU A 8 -7.29 12.06 -1.26
CA LEU A 8 -7.68 10.95 -2.13
C LEU A 8 -7.97 9.67 -1.34
N VAL A 9 -7.08 9.27 -0.43
CA VAL A 9 -7.29 8.10 0.44
C VAL A 9 -8.55 8.30 1.28
N HIS A 10 -8.73 9.48 1.89
CA HIS A 10 -9.91 9.78 2.70
C HIS A 10 -11.21 9.69 1.88
N GLN A 11 -11.23 10.27 0.68
CA GLN A 11 -12.36 10.17 -0.24
C GLN A 11 -12.65 8.73 -0.64
N LEU A 12 -11.62 7.95 -0.97
CA LEU A 12 -11.75 6.54 -1.37
C LEU A 12 -12.33 5.70 -0.22
N CYS A 13 -11.78 5.82 0.98
CA CYS A 13 -12.24 5.11 2.17
C CYS A 13 -13.67 5.52 2.55
N THR A 14 -14.01 6.81 2.47
CA THR A 14 -15.36 7.31 2.78
C THR A 14 -16.38 6.82 1.76
N LYS A 15 -16.04 6.85 0.46
CA LYS A 15 -16.93 6.43 -0.62
C LYS A 15 -17.29 4.94 -0.55
N HIS A 16 -16.33 4.11 -0.15
CA HIS A 16 -16.49 2.65 -0.11
C HIS A 16 -16.68 2.08 1.29
N ASN A 17 -16.65 2.94 2.32
CA ASN A 17 -16.78 2.61 3.74
C ASN A 17 -15.82 1.49 4.20
N THR A 18 -14.57 1.54 3.76
CA THR A 18 -13.55 0.55 4.12
C THR A 18 -12.14 1.12 3.98
N THR A 19 -11.21 0.63 4.80
CA THR A 19 -9.76 0.87 4.67
C THR A 19 -9.00 -0.39 4.27
N ASN A 20 -9.73 -1.49 4.01
CA ASN A 20 -9.14 -2.75 3.61
C ASN A 20 -8.68 -2.65 2.14
N PRO A 21 -7.37 -2.81 1.83
CA PRO A 21 -6.88 -2.64 0.47
C PRO A 21 -7.47 -3.68 -0.50
N TYR A 22 -7.83 -4.88 -0.03
CA TYR A 22 -8.44 -5.92 -0.87
C TYR A 22 -9.88 -5.54 -1.27
N GLU A 23 -10.67 -5.04 -0.31
CA GLU A 23 -12.04 -4.58 -0.60
C GLU A 23 -12.04 -3.37 -1.52
N LEU A 24 -11.13 -2.41 -1.29
CA LEU A 24 -10.96 -1.26 -2.17
C LEU A 24 -10.56 -1.69 -3.59
N ALA A 25 -9.67 -2.67 -3.73
CA ALA A 25 -9.30 -3.22 -5.03
C ALA A 25 -10.52 -3.81 -5.75
N ASP A 26 -11.37 -4.57 -5.05
CA ASP A 26 -12.60 -5.14 -5.62
C ASP A 26 -13.62 -4.08 -6.05
N TYR A 27 -13.86 -3.07 -5.21
CA TYR A 27 -14.73 -1.93 -5.56
C TYR A 27 -14.22 -1.19 -6.80
N LEU A 28 -12.91 -1.10 -6.96
CA LEU A 28 -12.26 -0.48 -8.10
C LEU A 28 -12.12 -1.44 -9.29
N LYS A 29 -12.61 -2.69 -9.24
CA LYS A 29 -12.47 -3.67 -10.32
C LYS A 29 -10.99 -3.93 -10.69
N ILE A 30 -10.16 -4.07 -9.66
CA ILE A 30 -8.76 -4.47 -9.76
C ILE A 30 -8.67 -5.93 -9.31
N ASN A 31 -8.13 -6.79 -10.17
CA ASN A 31 -7.96 -8.20 -9.85
C ASN A 31 -6.77 -8.38 -8.92
N VAL A 32 -7.00 -8.93 -7.72
CA VAL A 32 -5.93 -9.26 -6.78
C VAL A 32 -5.67 -10.76 -6.84
N LEU A 33 -4.43 -11.14 -7.13
CA LEU A 33 -3.98 -12.51 -7.28
C LEU A 33 -2.81 -12.76 -6.33
N THR A 34 -2.73 -13.98 -5.79
CA THR A 34 -1.55 -14.45 -5.08
C THR A 34 -0.83 -15.48 -5.94
N TRP A 35 0.51 -15.42 -5.95
CA TRP A 35 1.34 -16.32 -6.75
C TRP A 35 2.66 -16.62 -6.05
N ASP A 36 3.26 -17.76 -6.36
CA ASP A 36 4.62 -18.10 -5.92
C ASP A 36 5.63 -17.30 -6.74
N LEU A 37 6.08 -16.18 -6.19
CA LEU A 37 7.04 -15.28 -6.84
C LEU A 37 8.44 -15.50 -6.27
N HIS A 38 9.46 -15.13 -7.05
CA HIS A 38 10.85 -15.13 -6.59
C HIS A 38 10.96 -14.42 -5.24
N GLU A 39 11.81 -14.92 -4.35
CA GLU A 39 11.91 -14.43 -2.96
C GLU A 39 12.28 -12.95 -2.83
N GLU A 40 12.84 -12.36 -3.88
CA GLU A 40 13.17 -10.94 -3.94
C GLU A 40 11.98 -10.05 -4.31
N ILE A 41 10.89 -10.64 -4.82
CA ILE A 41 9.70 -9.94 -5.32
C ILE A 41 8.56 -10.16 -4.32
N ASN A 42 8.11 -9.07 -3.70
CA ASN A 42 6.99 -9.09 -2.77
C ASN A 42 5.64 -8.98 -3.50
N GLY A 43 5.59 -8.27 -4.62
CA GLY A 43 4.40 -8.09 -5.44
C GLY A 43 4.64 -7.15 -6.61
N TYR A 44 3.61 -6.92 -7.42
CA TYR A 44 3.62 -5.92 -8.48
C TYR A 44 2.21 -5.58 -8.98
N TYR A 45 2.05 -4.36 -9.46
CA TYR A 45 0.90 -3.91 -10.22
C TYR A 45 1.15 -4.03 -11.73
N LYS A 46 0.10 -4.39 -12.48
CA LYS A 46 0.13 -4.43 -13.95
C LYS A 46 -1.17 -3.89 -14.54
N TYR A 47 -1.02 -3.03 -15.55
CA TYR A 47 -2.13 -2.62 -16.41
C TYR A 47 -1.97 -3.27 -17.78
N GLU A 48 -2.89 -4.16 -18.14
CA GLU A 48 -2.84 -4.88 -19.41
C GLU A 48 -4.24 -5.03 -20.01
N LYS A 49 -4.39 -4.72 -21.30
CA LYS A 49 -5.66 -4.87 -22.04
C LYS A 49 -6.87 -4.27 -21.30
N ARG A 50 -6.71 -3.05 -20.75
CA ARG A 50 -7.71 -2.32 -19.93
C ARG A 50 -8.11 -3.00 -18.62
N SER A 51 -7.40 -4.04 -18.23
CA SER A 51 -7.58 -4.74 -16.97
C SER A 51 -6.44 -4.40 -16.02
N ARG A 52 -6.77 -4.30 -14.73
CA ARG A 52 -5.83 -3.97 -13.65
C ARG A 52 -5.59 -5.22 -12.81
N PHE A 53 -4.33 -5.48 -12.50
CA PHE A 53 -3.90 -6.63 -11.72
C PHE A 53 -2.95 -6.20 -10.63
N ILE A 54 -3.17 -6.70 -9.43
CA ILE A 54 -2.22 -6.69 -8.32
C ILE A 54 -1.84 -8.14 -8.08
N VAL A 55 -0.56 -8.45 -8.18
CA VAL A 55 -0.03 -9.78 -7.89
C VAL A 55 0.81 -9.70 -6.63
N ILE A 56 0.52 -10.57 -5.67
CA ILE A 56 1.17 -10.59 -4.35
C ILE A 56 1.89 -11.94 -4.20
N ASN A 57 3.11 -11.91 -3.65
CA ASN A 57 3.82 -13.13 -3.32
C ASN A 57 3.12 -13.88 -2.18
N ASN A 58 2.66 -15.10 -2.44
CA ASN A 58 1.93 -15.93 -1.48
C ASN A 58 2.82 -16.43 -0.31
N ASN A 59 4.14 -16.35 -0.45
CA ASN A 59 5.11 -16.73 0.57
C ASN A 59 5.27 -15.69 1.70
N LEU A 60 4.64 -14.50 1.57
CA LEU A 60 4.70 -13.45 2.57
C LEU A 60 3.74 -13.71 3.74
N SER A 61 4.07 -13.16 4.92
CA SER A 61 3.13 -13.15 6.04
C SER A 61 1.86 -12.37 5.69
N PRO A 62 0.70 -12.65 6.33
CA PRO A 62 -0.54 -11.93 6.04
C PRO A 62 -0.44 -10.41 6.20
N SER A 63 0.32 -9.93 7.19
CA SER A 63 0.55 -8.49 7.41
C SER A 63 1.36 -7.85 6.27
N MET A 64 2.37 -8.58 5.76
CA MET A 64 3.15 -8.15 4.62
C MET A 64 2.32 -8.19 3.34
N GLN A 65 1.53 -9.25 3.09
CA GLN A 65 0.63 -9.31 1.94
C GLN A 65 -0.35 -8.13 1.91
N ARG A 66 -0.96 -7.78 3.07
CA ARG A 66 -1.82 -6.60 3.20
C ARG A 66 -1.09 -5.31 2.87
N THR A 67 0.16 -5.17 3.34
CA THR A 67 0.98 -3.98 3.09
C THR A 67 1.34 -3.85 1.61
N VAL A 68 1.75 -4.94 0.98
CA VAL A 68 2.01 -5.01 -0.47
C VAL A 68 0.76 -4.66 -1.25
N CYS A 69 -0.40 -5.25 -0.90
CA CYS A 69 -1.66 -4.93 -1.55
C CYS A 69 -1.99 -3.44 -1.49
N ALA A 70 -1.78 -2.78 -0.34
CA ALA A 70 -2.02 -1.36 -0.19
C ALA A 70 -1.05 -0.51 -1.03
N HIS A 71 0.21 -0.92 -1.12
CA HIS A 71 1.21 -0.28 -1.96
C HIS A 71 0.84 -0.37 -3.44
N GLU A 72 0.56 -1.58 -3.94
CA GLU A 72 0.19 -1.78 -5.35
C GLU A 72 -1.16 -1.14 -5.69
N LEU A 73 -2.08 -1.05 -4.73
CA LEU A 73 -3.30 -0.26 -4.87
C LEU A 73 -2.98 1.23 -5.06
N GLY A 74 -1.98 1.75 -4.33
CA GLY A 74 -1.46 3.10 -4.54
C GLY A 74 -1.00 3.32 -5.97
N HIS A 75 -0.24 2.38 -6.54
CA HIS A 75 0.12 2.42 -7.96
C HIS A 75 -1.10 2.36 -8.90
N ALA A 76 -2.05 1.47 -8.63
CA ALA A 76 -3.25 1.33 -9.46
C ALA A 76 -4.12 2.60 -9.49
N VAL A 77 -4.15 3.34 -8.37
CA VAL A 77 -4.95 4.55 -8.19
C VAL A 77 -4.21 5.81 -8.68
N LEU A 78 -2.93 5.97 -8.33
CA LEU A 78 -2.15 7.18 -8.62
C LEU A 78 -1.47 7.11 -10.00
N HIS A 79 -1.13 5.91 -10.46
CA HIS A 79 -0.22 5.67 -11.58
C HIS A 79 -0.76 4.62 -12.54
N THR A 80 -2.07 4.64 -12.81
CA THR A 80 -2.80 3.55 -13.51
C THR A 80 -2.14 3.04 -14.79
N HIS A 81 -1.54 3.92 -15.61
CA HIS A 81 -0.91 3.57 -16.88
C HIS A 81 0.60 3.40 -16.82
N ALA A 82 1.22 3.67 -15.67
CA ALA A 82 2.60 3.31 -15.46
C ALA A 82 2.66 1.80 -15.22
N ASN A 83 3.37 1.06 -16.07
CA ASN A 83 3.79 -0.28 -15.70
C ASN A 83 4.89 -0.10 -14.66
N THR A 84 4.63 -0.54 -13.43
CA THR A 84 5.53 -0.28 -12.31
C THR A 84 6.63 -1.33 -12.27
N PRO A 85 7.86 -0.95 -11.88
CA PRO A 85 8.88 -1.93 -11.55
C PRO A 85 8.41 -2.77 -10.35
N PHE A 86 8.73 -4.07 -10.35
CA PHE A 86 8.32 -5.01 -9.29
C PHE A 86 8.75 -4.55 -7.89
N LEU A 87 7.88 -4.74 -6.88
CA LEU A 87 8.21 -4.44 -5.50
C LEU A 87 9.27 -5.44 -4.99
N ARG A 88 10.51 -4.98 -4.84
CA ARG A 88 11.60 -5.78 -4.25
C ARG A 88 11.60 -5.74 -2.72
N LYS A 89 12.24 -6.73 -2.07
CA LYS A 89 12.38 -6.84 -0.59
C LYS A 89 12.82 -5.53 0.13
N ASN A 90 13.55 -4.62 -0.53
CA ASN A 90 14.12 -3.39 0.07
C ASN A 90 13.47 -2.07 -0.43
N THR A 91 12.22 -2.11 -0.89
CA THR A 91 11.54 -1.00 -1.57
C THR A 91 11.24 0.22 -0.71
N PHE A 92 11.17 0.09 0.62
CA PHE A 92 10.98 1.23 1.52
C PHE A 92 12.12 2.26 1.48
N PHE A 93 13.25 1.94 0.83
CA PHE A 93 14.38 2.85 0.65
C PHE A 93 14.46 3.47 -0.76
N SER A 94 13.44 3.25 -1.61
CA SER A 94 13.43 3.82 -2.97
C SER A 94 13.32 5.35 -2.94
N VAL A 95 14.13 6.01 -3.76
CA VAL A 95 14.06 7.46 -4.03
C VAL A 95 13.18 7.78 -5.25
N ASP A 96 12.66 6.76 -5.93
CA ASP A 96 11.76 6.96 -7.06
C ASP A 96 10.45 7.61 -6.60
N LYS A 97 10.01 8.63 -7.35
CA LYS A 97 8.84 9.42 -6.98
C LYS A 97 7.57 8.58 -6.90
N LEU A 98 7.36 7.64 -7.82
CA LEU A 98 6.15 6.81 -7.86
C LEU A 98 6.12 5.85 -6.67
N GLU A 99 7.27 5.28 -6.32
CA GLU A 99 7.43 4.42 -5.15
C GLU A 99 7.16 5.18 -3.85
N ILE A 100 7.65 6.41 -3.72
CA ILE A 100 7.39 7.26 -2.54
C ILE A 100 5.89 7.57 -2.44
N GLU A 101 5.22 7.84 -3.55
CA GLU A 101 3.79 8.13 -3.58
C GLU A 101 2.94 6.89 -3.24
N ALA A 102 3.28 5.72 -3.78
CA ALA A 102 2.63 4.45 -3.46
C ALA A 102 2.83 4.04 -1.99
N ASN A 103 4.05 4.18 -1.45
CA ASN A 103 4.32 3.97 -0.02
C ASN A 103 3.57 4.97 0.86
N THR A 104 3.47 6.24 0.44
CA THR A 104 2.68 7.25 1.15
C THR A 104 1.19 6.90 1.14
N PHE A 105 0.67 6.42 0.01
CA PHE A 105 -0.71 5.94 -0.09
C PHE A 105 -0.97 4.78 0.86
N ALA A 106 -0.11 3.75 0.86
CA ALA A 106 -0.23 2.60 1.74
C ALA A 106 -0.18 2.99 3.22
N ALA A 107 0.76 3.87 3.60
CA ALA A 107 0.88 4.36 4.96
C ALA A 107 -0.39 5.11 5.42
N LEU A 108 -0.94 5.98 4.57
CA LEU A 108 -2.15 6.74 4.88
C LEU A 108 -3.42 5.87 4.91
N LEU A 109 -3.44 4.78 4.14
CA LEU A 109 -4.55 3.82 4.12
C LEU A 109 -4.54 2.91 5.35
N LEU A 110 -3.37 2.41 5.75
CA LEU A 110 -3.25 1.34 6.75
C LEU A 110 -3.05 1.83 8.17
N ILE A 111 -2.52 3.05 8.37
CA ILE A 111 -2.26 3.60 9.70
C ILE A 111 -3.46 4.41 10.17
N ASP A 112 -4.14 3.91 11.21
CA ASP A 112 -5.19 4.65 11.87
C ASP A 112 -4.60 5.59 12.92
N LYS A 113 -4.74 6.91 12.68
CA LYS A 113 -4.30 7.96 13.60
C LYS A 113 -4.87 7.77 15.01
N LYS A 114 -6.07 7.19 15.17
CA LYS A 114 -6.72 6.98 16.48
C LYS A 114 -5.99 5.95 17.35
N THR A 115 -5.18 5.09 16.74
CA THR A 115 -4.37 4.08 17.46
C THR A 115 -3.09 4.65 18.06
N ILE A 116 -2.68 5.85 17.62
CA ILE A 116 -1.41 6.48 18.00
C ILE A 116 -1.62 7.30 19.28
N GLN A 117 -0.84 6.98 20.32
CA GLN A 117 -0.87 7.66 21.61
C GLN A 117 0.44 8.42 21.88
N PRO A 118 0.40 9.49 22.71
CA PRO A 118 1.61 10.16 23.15
C PRO A 118 2.60 9.17 23.80
N GLY A 119 3.86 9.18 23.35
CA GLY A 119 4.90 8.29 23.84
C GLY A 119 5.02 6.95 23.10
N ASP A 120 4.14 6.63 22.15
CA ASP A 120 4.29 5.44 21.32
C ASP A 120 5.61 5.47 20.51
N THR A 121 6.35 4.37 20.55
CA THR A 121 7.50 4.16 19.65
C THR A 121 7.02 3.76 18.26
N LYS A 122 7.87 3.91 17.23
CA LYS A 122 7.56 3.43 15.87
C LYS A 122 7.16 1.95 15.86
N ALA A 123 7.87 1.11 16.63
CA ALA A 123 7.54 -0.30 16.75
C ALA A 123 6.15 -0.54 17.36
N CYS A 124 5.76 0.24 18.37
CA CYS A 124 4.42 0.17 18.97
C CYS A 124 3.33 0.53 17.94
N ILE A 125 3.51 1.61 17.19
CA ILE A 125 2.56 2.04 16.16
C ILE A 125 2.44 0.97 15.06
N ALA A 126 3.57 0.42 14.61
CA ALA A 126 3.61 -0.61 13.58
C ALA A 126 2.86 -1.88 14.03
N TYR A 127 3.10 -2.31 15.28
CA TYR A 127 2.40 -3.44 15.88
C TYR A 127 0.89 -3.21 15.96
N LYS A 128 0.45 -2.06 16.49
CA LYS A 128 -0.98 -1.69 16.62
C LYS A 128 -1.73 -1.67 15.29
N ASN A 129 -1.04 -1.29 14.21
CA ASN A 129 -1.63 -1.20 12.87
C ASN A 129 -1.37 -2.44 11.99
N ASN A 130 -0.67 -3.44 12.53
CA ASN A 130 -0.27 -4.66 11.83
C ASN A 130 0.43 -4.38 10.49
N ILE A 131 1.48 -3.58 10.53
CA ILE A 131 2.30 -3.15 9.38
C ILE A 131 3.81 -3.31 9.68
N PRO A 132 4.67 -3.38 8.65
CA PRO A 132 6.11 -3.23 8.84
C PRO A 132 6.46 -1.84 9.38
N VAL A 133 7.50 -1.77 10.21
CA VAL A 133 7.92 -0.53 10.89
C VAL A 133 8.42 0.52 9.89
N GLU A 134 9.01 0.08 8.80
CA GLU A 134 9.56 0.89 7.72
C GLU A 134 8.49 1.73 7.01
N LEU A 135 7.23 1.27 6.99
CA LEU A 135 6.13 2.00 6.38
C LEU A 135 5.86 3.34 7.10
N LEU A 136 6.25 3.45 8.38
CA LEU A 136 6.09 4.68 9.15
C LEU A 136 6.95 5.84 8.65
N GLU A 137 8.02 5.59 7.89
CA GLU A 137 8.82 6.67 7.28
C GLU A 137 7.99 7.52 6.29
N PHE A 138 6.94 6.92 5.73
CA PHE A 138 6.04 7.58 4.78
C PHE A 138 4.85 8.26 5.47
N TYR A 139 4.59 7.90 6.73
CA TYR A 139 3.52 8.47 7.54
C TYR A 139 3.99 9.72 8.30
N LYS A 140 3.45 10.89 7.93
CA LYS A 140 3.62 12.11 8.73
C LYS A 140 2.29 12.46 9.41
N PRO A 141 2.19 12.38 10.75
CA PRO A 141 1.04 12.90 11.47
C PRO A 141 0.99 14.41 11.26
N CYS A 142 -0.17 14.91 10.84
CA CYS A 142 -0.50 16.34 10.87
C CYS A 142 -0.87 16.73 12.29
#